data_AF-A0A1A0J0J0-F1
#
_entry.id   AF-A0A1A0J0J0-F1
#
_cell.length_a   1.000
_cell.length_b   1.000
_cell.length_c   1.000
_cell.angle_alpha   90.00
_cell.angle_beta   90.00
_cell.angle_gamma   90.00
#
_symmetry.space_group_name_H-M   'P 1'
#
loop_
_entity.id
_entity.type
_entity.pdbx_description
1 polymer ?
#
loop_
_entity_poly.entity_id
_entity_poly.type
_entity_poly.pdbx_seq_one_letter_code
_entity_poly.pdbx_strand_id
1 'polypeptide(L)'
;MRSASYLALVLAVAVGLFTPASAQATPPSATTVCAPPVKPDVTSVPGWIGYLAGHRSNYALTVRPLDGDPITHNADVPFPAASSIKLIHLAAYAQAVADGRLDPEARIPITDWQRWYLPLDGGAHVRALDYLRIPSREGIPLDPSATVTYSQLADVMIRFSDSAAPDLLRNTLGDNALRAVMMRYGFTGPVPSLFDTYLAIANPLRPQTDSHLEATPNALNALMTSFADGSFGPGAELARHHLEYQGPMPDGSVLGFKGGSLPGVITEVFEYRTPDGKLGTGTLMVRGVSRRDVEADKFTHQKLLLAAITDRDIGHALRCLG
;
A
#
# COMPACT_ATOMS: atom_id res chain seq x y z
N MET A 1 -27.10 15.92 8.30
CA MET A 1 -26.20 14.80 8.67
C MET A 1 -24.90 15.42 9.14
N ARG A 2 -24.51 15.18 10.40
CA ARG A 2 -23.36 15.86 11.02
C ARG A 2 -22.07 15.32 10.40
N SER A 3 -21.32 16.19 9.72
CA SER A 3 -20.00 15.91 9.17
C SER A 3 -19.09 15.43 10.30
N ALA A 4 -18.66 14.18 10.23
CA ALA A 4 -17.59 13.68 11.09
C ALA A 4 -16.30 14.39 10.65
N SER A 5 -15.79 15.28 11.50
CA SER A 5 -14.46 15.85 11.33
C SER A 5 -13.44 14.72 11.40
N TYR A 6 -12.95 14.28 10.25
CA TYR A 6 -11.81 13.38 10.18
C TYR A 6 -10.57 14.18 10.55
N LEU A 7 -10.10 13.92 11.77
CA LEU A 7 -8.90 14.51 12.34
C LEU A 7 -7.71 14.24 11.41
N ALA A 8 -7.05 15.31 10.98
CA ALA A 8 -5.83 15.27 10.19
C ALA A 8 -4.74 14.50 10.94
N LEU A 9 -4.11 13.53 10.28
CA LEU A 9 -2.84 12.97 10.73
C LEU A 9 -1.82 13.13 9.61
N VAL A 10 -0.94 14.10 9.78
CA VAL A 10 0.36 14.15 9.09
C VAL A 10 1.17 12.97 9.61
N LEU A 11 1.67 12.14 8.70
CA LEU A 11 2.56 11.03 9.03
C LEU A 11 3.87 11.61 9.57
N ALA A 12 4.11 11.46 10.87
CA ALA A 12 5.40 11.73 11.49
C ALA A 12 5.92 10.40 12.05
N VAL A 13 6.89 9.79 11.36
CA VAL A 13 7.70 8.74 11.96
C VAL A 13 8.59 9.43 12.99
N ALA A 14 8.36 9.13 14.28
CA ALA A 14 9.21 9.62 15.35
C ALA A 14 10.60 8.96 15.22
N VAL A 15 11.61 9.75 14.86
CA VAL A 15 13.02 9.35 14.83
C VAL A 15 13.51 9.26 16.27
N GLY A 16 13.49 8.06 16.83
CA GLY A 16 14.21 7.75 18.06
C GLY A 16 15.69 7.58 17.76
N LEU A 17 16.53 8.45 18.32
CA LEU A 17 17.99 8.31 18.31
C LEU A 17 18.37 7.03 19.07
N PHE A 18 18.72 5.97 18.35
CA PHE A 18 19.40 4.82 18.93
C PHE A 18 20.89 4.92 18.65
N THR A 19 21.67 5.10 19.71
CA THR A 19 23.13 4.88 19.70
C THR A 19 23.39 3.37 19.63
N PRO A 20 24.16 2.85 18.66
CA PRO A 20 24.53 1.44 18.66
C PRO A 20 25.57 1.21 19.77
N ALA A 21 25.18 0.44 20.80
CA ALA A 21 26.15 -0.18 21.68
C ALA A 21 26.86 -1.29 20.88
N SER A 22 28.19 -1.28 20.87
CA SER A 22 29.01 -2.31 20.23
C SER A 22 28.68 -3.69 20.82
N ALA A 23 27.92 -4.50 20.08
CA ALA A 23 27.63 -5.88 20.45
C ALA A 23 28.79 -6.77 20.01
N GLN A 24 29.42 -7.44 20.98
CA GLN A 24 30.39 -8.50 20.72
C GLN A 24 29.67 -9.68 20.03
N ALA A 25 30.28 -10.22 18.98
CA ALA A 25 29.76 -11.34 18.22
C ALA A 25 29.65 -12.58 19.13
N THR A 26 28.41 -12.98 19.42
CA THR A 26 28.09 -14.23 20.11
C THR A 26 28.00 -15.34 19.05
N PRO A 27 28.59 -16.53 19.25
CA PRO A 27 28.50 -17.62 18.29
C PRO A 27 27.03 -18.08 18.11
N PRO A 28 26.66 -18.62 16.93
CA PRO A 28 25.28 -19.03 16.66
C PRO A 28 24.92 -20.23 17.54
N SER A 29 24.15 -19.97 18.59
CA SER A 29 23.59 -20.99 19.46
C SER A 29 22.08 -21.09 19.29
N ALA A 30 21.66 -22.35 19.21
CA ALA A 30 20.34 -22.90 19.49
C ALA A 30 19.23 -22.63 18.47
N THR A 31 18.62 -23.74 18.04
CA THR A 31 17.21 -23.83 17.64
C THR A 31 16.37 -22.85 18.45
N THR A 32 16.01 -21.73 17.83
CA THR A 32 15.28 -20.66 18.48
C THR A 32 13.86 -21.17 18.73
N VAL A 33 13.57 -21.48 19.99
CA VAL A 33 12.26 -22.00 20.40
C VAL A 33 11.24 -20.89 20.28
N CYS A 34 10.11 -21.18 19.63
CA CYS A 34 9.01 -20.23 19.51
C CYS A 34 8.46 -19.88 20.90
N ALA A 35 8.67 -18.63 21.31
CA ALA A 35 8.07 -18.07 22.51
C ALA A 35 6.55 -17.91 22.30
N PRO A 36 5.73 -18.06 23.36
CA PRO A 36 4.31 -17.76 23.26
C PRO A 36 4.11 -16.28 22.92
N PRO A 37 3.15 -15.94 22.04
CA PRO A 37 2.86 -14.56 21.71
C PRO A 37 2.40 -13.79 22.95
N VAL A 38 2.78 -12.52 23.01
CA VAL A 38 2.33 -11.61 24.08
C VAL A 38 0.82 -11.37 24.00
N LYS A 39 0.26 -10.73 25.03
CA LYS A 39 -1.16 -10.36 25.08
C LYS A 39 -1.53 -9.56 23.81
N PRO A 40 -2.60 -9.93 23.08
CA PRO A 40 -3.04 -9.21 21.89
C PRO A 40 -3.37 -7.73 22.16
N ASP A 41 -2.80 -6.84 21.36
CA ASP A 41 -3.20 -5.43 21.20
C ASP A 41 -2.84 -4.92 19.79
N VAL A 42 -3.21 -3.69 19.43
CA VAL A 42 -2.84 -3.08 18.13
C VAL A 42 -2.00 -1.81 18.28
N THR A 43 -1.53 -1.52 19.49
CA THR A 43 -0.83 -0.29 19.86
C THR A 43 0.69 -0.46 19.95
N SER A 44 1.18 -1.70 19.91
CA SER A 44 2.60 -2.04 19.91
C SER A 44 2.92 -3.14 18.89
N VAL A 45 4.18 -3.22 18.45
CA VAL A 45 4.62 -4.30 17.54
C VAL A 45 4.45 -5.69 18.17
N PRO A 46 4.90 -5.95 19.42
CA PRO A 46 4.62 -7.21 20.09
C PRO A 46 3.12 -7.49 20.24
N GLY A 47 2.34 -6.48 20.62
CA GLY A 47 0.89 -6.58 20.75
C GLY A 47 0.23 -7.04 19.45
N TRP A 48 0.63 -6.45 18.32
CA TRP A 48 0.14 -6.84 17.00
C TRP A 48 0.48 -8.29 16.65
N ILE A 49 1.67 -8.79 17.01
CA ILE A 49 2.01 -10.22 16.84
C ILE A 49 1.03 -11.08 17.65
N GLY A 50 0.71 -10.67 18.88
CA GLY A 50 -0.35 -11.28 19.70
C GLY A 50 -1.73 -11.22 19.02
N TYR A 51 -2.07 -10.08 18.42
CA TYR A 51 -3.31 -9.91 17.66
C TYR A 51 -3.38 -10.90 16.49
N LEU A 52 -2.34 -10.99 15.65
CA LEU A 52 -2.29 -11.93 14.53
C LEU A 52 -2.39 -13.38 15.02
N ALA A 53 -1.71 -13.74 16.11
CA ALA A 53 -1.79 -15.07 16.71
C ALA A 53 -3.23 -15.48 17.11
N GLY A 54 -4.02 -14.51 17.59
CA GLY A 54 -5.44 -14.71 17.92
C GLY A 54 -6.40 -14.67 16.71
N HIS A 55 -5.93 -14.23 15.54
CA HIS A 55 -6.75 -13.95 14.36
C HIS A 55 -6.22 -14.62 13.07
N ARG A 56 -5.73 -15.87 13.18
CA ARG A 56 -5.04 -16.57 12.08
C ARG A 56 -5.82 -16.69 10.77
N SER A 57 -7.13 -16.85 10.81
CA SER A 57 -7.96 -16.90 9.60
C SER A 57 -8.23 -15.53 8.96
N ASN A 58 -7.78 -14.46 9.60
CA ASN A 58 -8.11 -13.07 9.30
C ASN A 58 -6.89 -12.23 8.93
N TYR A 59 -5.72 -12.84 8.72
CA TYR A 59 -4.59 -12.15 8.10
C TYR A 59 -3.92 -12.99 7.03
N ALA A 60 -3.20 -12.31 6.14
CA ALA A 60 -2.28 -12.88 5.18
C ALA A 60 -0.99 -12.05 5.18
N LEU A 61 0.14 -12.72 4.97
CA LEU A 61 1.47 -12.14 5.12
C LEU A 61 2.42 -12.79 4.10
N THR A 62 3.17 -11.97 3.38
CA THR A 62 4.34 -12.39 2.60
C THR A 62 5.45 -11.39 2.85
N VAL A 63 6.58 -11.81 3.40
CA VAL A 63 7.74 -10.95 3.68
C VAL A 63 9.02 -11.61 3.19
N ARG A 64 9.83 -10.85 2.46
CA ARG A 64 11.23 -11.13 2.20
C ARG A 64 12.06 -10.18 3.09
N PRO A 65 12.58 -10.66 4.23
CA PRO A 65 13.34 -9.81 5.13
C PRO A 65 14.72 -9.47 4.55
N LEU A 66 15.39 -8.48 5.12
CA LEU A 66 16.79 -8.15 4.79
C LEU A 66 17.73 -9.29 5.13
N ASP A 67 17.48 -9.96 6.27
CA ASP A 67 18.25 -11.09 6.76
C ASP A 67 17.30 -12.17 7.33
N GLY A 68 17.55 -13.44 6.98
CA GLY A 68 16.77 -14.60 7.45
C GLY A 68 15.78 -15.15 6.40
N ASP A 69 15.02 -16.17 6.79
CA ASP A 69 14.11 -16.86 5.87
C ASP A 69 12.85 -16.03 5.55
N PRO A 70 12.22 -16.21 4.37
CA PRO A 70 10.93 -15.61 4.07
C PRO A 70 9.86 -15.94 5.13
N ILE A 71 8.91 -15.02 5.30
CA ILE A 71 7.76 -15.17 6.21
C ILE A 71 6.51 -15.25 5.36
N THR A 72 5.74 -16.32 5.51
CA THR A 72 4.51 -16.52 4.72
C THR A 72 3.39 -17.02 5.61
N HIS A 73 2.20 -16.44 5.46
CA HIS A 73 0.97 -16.93 6.08
C HIS A 73 -0.20 -16.61 5.15
N ASN A 74 -1.04 -17.61 4.81
CA ASN A 74 -2.13 -17.44 3.84
C ASN A 74 -1.69 -16.75 2.53
N ALA A 75 -0.45 -17.05 2.08
CA ALA A 75 0.25 -16.23 1.08
C ALA A 75 -0.40 -16.23 -0.32
N ASP A 76 -1.18 -17.27 -0.63
CA ASP A 76 -1.93 -17.42 -1.88
C ASP A 76 -3.45 -17.34 -1.68
N VAL A 77 -3.90 -16.94 -0.48
CA VAL A 77 -5.33 -16.76 -0.19
C VAL A 77 -5.73 -15.34 -0.59
N PRO A 78 -6.80 -15.16 -1.38
CA PRO A 78 -7.33 -13.84 -1.68
C PRO A 78 -7.80 -13.11 -0.41
N PHE A 79 -7.31 -11.90 -0.23
CA PHE A 79 -7.73 -10.97 0.80
C PHE A 79 -8.14 -9.64 0.15
N PRO A 80 -9.00 -8.84 0.80
CA PRO A 80 -9.28 -7.48 0.32
C PRO A 80 -7.98 -6.67 0.28
N ALA A 81 -7.57 -6.24 -0.92
CA ALA A 81 -6.39 -5.42 -1.16
C ALA A 81 -6.65 -3.92 -0.94
N ALA A 82 -7.93 -3.53 -0.88
CA ALA A 82 -8.35 -2.14 -0.77
C ALA A 82 -7.60 -1.26 -1.80
N SER A 83 -7.06 -0.12 -1.39
CA SER A 83 -6.33 0.78 -2.28
C SER A 83 -4.93 0.30 -2.71
N SER A 84 -4.40 -0.80 -2.17
CA SER A 84 -3.14 -1.37 -2.66
C SER A 84 -3.26 -1.94 -4.08
N ILE A 85 -4.49 -2.19 -4.56
CA ILE A 85 -4.76 -2.57 -5.96
C ILE A 85 -4.32 -1.50 -6.98
N LYS A 86 -4.14 -0.25 -6.54
CA LYS A 86 -3.59 0.85 -7.35
C LYS A 86 -2.15 0.59 -7.81
N LEU A 87 -1.44 -0.37 -7.23
CA LEU A 87 -0.14 -0.83 -7.74
C LEU A 87 -0.25 -1.40 -9.17
N ILE A 88 -1.37 -2.02 -9.54
CA ILE A 88 -1.62 -2.49 -10.92
C ILE A 88 -1.69 -1.29 -11.88
N HIS A 89 -2.36 -0.23 -11.46
CA HIS A 89 -2.47 1.01 -12.23
C HIS A 89 -1.11 1.71 -12.37
N LEU A 90 -0.34 1.77 -11.29
CA LEU A 90 1.01 2.32 -11.31
C LEU A 90 1.93 1.56 -12.26
N ALA A 91 1.91 0.22 -12.23
CA ALA A 91 2.66 -0.61 -13.17
C ALA A 91 2.27 -0.32 -14.63
N ALA A 92 0.97 -0.30 -14.93
CA ALA A 92 0.49 -0.04 -16.28
C ALA A 92 0.89 1.36 -16.77
N TYR A 93 0.79 2.37 -15.91
CA TYR A 93 1.26 3.74 -16.17
C TYR A 93 2.76 3.77 -16.43
N ALA A 94 3.56 3.19 -15.52
CA ALA A 94 5.02 3.23 -15.63
C ALA A 94 5.54 2.50 -16.88
N GLN A 95 4.93 1.36 -17.22
CA GLN A 95 5.24 0.67 -18.47
C GLN A 95 4.86 1.50 -19.70
N ALA A 96 3.70 2.16 -19.70
CA ALA A 96 3.27 2.99 -20.83
C ALA A 96 4.18 4.20 -21.06
N VAL A 97 4.65 4.83 -19.99
CA VAL A 97 5.65 5.91 -20.09
C VAL A 97 6.97 5.37 -20.62
N ALA A 98 7.45 4.25 -20.09
CA ALA A 98 8.72 3.67 -20.51
C ALA A 98 8.71 3.21 -21.98
N ASP A 99 7.56 2.76 -22.49
CA ASP A 99 7.37 2.37 -23.88
C ASP A 99 7.18 3.59 -24.82
N GLY A 100 7.13 4.81 -24.29
CA GLY A 100 6.82 6.02 -25.06
C GLY A 100 5.36 6.10 -25.54
N ARG A 101 4.46 5.28 -24.99
CA ARG A 101 3.03 5.26 -25.31
C ARG A 101 2.22 6.31 -24.54
N LEU A 102 2.79 6.85 -23.46
CA LEU A 102 2.22 7.91 -22.66
C LEU A 102 3.31 8.94 -22.31
N ASP A 103 3.06 10.21 -22.62
CA ASP A 103 3.88 11.31 -22.10
C ASP A 103 3.41 11.67 -20.68
N PRO A 104 4.26 11.51 -19.64
CA PRO A 104 3.88 11.79 -18.25
C PRO A 104 3.56 13.28 -18.01
N GLU A 105 4.10 14.18 -18.84
CA GLU A 105 3.89 15.62 -18.75
C GLU A 105 2.73 16.13 -19.61
N ALA A 106 2.10 15.25 -20.40
CA ALA A 106 0.90 15.60 -21.14
C ALA A 106 -0.19 16.07 -20.17
N ARG A 107 -0.74 17.25 -20.47
CA ARG A 107 -1.77 17.91 -19.67
C ARG A 107 -3.15 17.47 -20.12
N ILE A 108 -4.02 17.17 -19.17
CA ILE A 108 -5.42 16.85 -19.40
C ILE A 108 -6.34 17.81 -18.64
N PRO A 109 -7.58 18.04 -19.12
CA PRO A 109 -8.58 18.79 -18.37
C PRO A 109 -8.85 18.16 -17.01
N ILE A 110 -8.98 18.98 -15.97
CA ILE A 110 -9.31 18.48 -14.63
C ILE A 110 -10.67 17.79 -14.58
N THR A 111 -11.59 18.17 -15.48
CA THR A 111 -12.90 17.54 -15.61
C THR A 111 -12.81 16.06 -15.99
N ASP A 112 -11.74 15.65 -16.69
CA ASP A 112 -11.52 14.23 -17.02
C ASP A 112 -11.10 13.41 -15.80
N TRP A 113 -10.42 14.02 -14.84
CA TRP A 113 -10.16 13.41 -13.54
C TRP A 113 -11.41 13.43 -12.67
N GLN A 114 -12.09 14.59 -12.59
CA GLN A 114 -13.25 14.83 -11.74
C GLN A 114 -14.41 13.85 -11.99
N ARG A 115 -14.64 13.44 -13.24
CA ARG A 115 -15.77 12.56 -13.60
C ARG A 115 -15.73 11.19 -12.89
N TRP A 116 -14.57 10.77 -12.39
CA TRP A 116 -14.38 9.52 -11.66
C TRP A 116 -14.46 9.69 -10.14
N TYR A 117 -14.67 10.91 -9.64
CA TYR A 117 -14.70 11.17 -8.22
C TYR A 117 -16.05 10.84 -7.59
N LEU A 118 -16.00 9.96 -6.58
CA LEU A 118 -17.07 9.76 -5.60
C LEU A 118 -16.50 10.12 -4.21
N PRO A 119 -17.23 10.88 -3.36
CA PRO A 119 -16.74 11.34 -2.06
C PRO A 119 -16.76 10.23 -0.99
N LEU A 120 -16.16 9.09 -1.31
CA LEU A 120 -16.10 7.86 -0.51
C LEU A 120 -14.66 7.40 -0.25
N ASP A 121 -13.66 8.18 -0.66
CA ASP A 121 -12.23 7.87 -0.55
C ASP A 121 -11.56 8.42 0.73
N GLY A 122 -12.35 8.81 1.73
CA GLY A 122 -11.84 9.39 2.98
C GLY A 122 -11.16 10.76 2.79
N GLY A 123 -11.58 11.51 1.76
CA GLY A 123 -11.06 12.85 1.47
C GLY A 123 -9.71 12.84 0.75
N ALA A 124 -9.31 11.70 0.15
CA ALA A 124 -8.07 11.60 -0.61
C ALA A 124 -8.05 12.58 -1.79
N HIS A 125 -9.15 12.69 -2.53
CA HIS A 125 -9.28 13.64 -3.63
C HIS A 125 -9.17 15.11 -3.19
N VAL A 126 -9.79 15.46 -2.06
CA VAL A 126 -9.66 16.82 -1.49
C VAL A 126 -8.20 17.15 -1.20
N ARG A 127 -7.48 16.23 -0.54
CA ARG A 127 -6.04 16.40 -0.26
C ARG A 127 -5.20 16.48 -1.54
N ALA A 128 -5.57 15.72 -2.57
CA ALA A 128 -4.89 15.75 -3.86
C ALA A 128 -5.03 17.13 -4.53
N LEU A 129 -6.25 17.69 -4.57
CA LEU A 129 -6.49 19.03 -5.11
C LEU A 129 -5.75 20.10 -4.30
N ASP A 130 -5.78 20.02 -2.97
CA ASP A 130 -5.07 20.95 -2.08
C ASP A 130 -3.55 20.89 -2.30
N TYR A 131 -2.98 19.68 -2.41
CA TYR A 131 -1.56 19.45 -2.67
C TYR A 131 -1.12 20.04 -4.01
N LEU A 132 -1.93 19.85 -5.05
CA LEU A 132 -1.71 20.42 -6.38
C LEU A 132 -2.06 21.91 -6.48
N ARG A 133 -2.51 22.52 -5.37
CA ARG A 133 -2.92 23.93 -5.26
C ARG A 133 -4.04 24.29 -6.23
N ILE A 134 -4.98 23.37 -6.43
CA ILE A 134 -6.16 23.56 -7.26
C ILE A 134 -7.31 24.04 -6.37
N PRO A 135 -7.81 25.28 -6.54
CA PRO A 135 -8.93 25.76 -5.75
C PRO A 135 -10.16 24.86 -5.91
N SER A 136 -10.70 24.37 -4.81
CA SER A 136 -11.85 23.48 -4.80
C SER A 136 -12.79 23.76 -3.62
N ARG A 137 -14.03 23.27 -3.72
CA ARG A 137 -14.99 23.19 -2.62
C ARG A 137 -15.44 21.75 -2.48
N GLU A 138 -15.16 21.14 -1.34
CA GLU A 138 -15.57 19.76 -1.03
C GLU A 138 -15.16 18.75 -2.12
N GLY A 139 -13.95 18.91 -2.69
CA GLY A 139 -13.44 18.02 -3.73
C GLY A 139 -13.96 18.34 -5.14
N ILE A 140 -14.64 19.47 -5.33
CA ILE A 140 -15.08 19.96 -6.64
C ILE A 140 -14.23 21.18 -7.03
N PRO A 141 -13.42 21.11 -8.11
CA PRO A 141 -12.65 22.23 -8.62
C PRO A 141 -13.51 23.44 -8.95
N LEU A 142 -13.02 24.65 -8.61
CA LEU A 142 -13.72 25.91 -8.92
C LEU A 142 -13.47 26.38 -10.35
N ASP A 143 -12.34 25.99 -10.94
CA ASP A 143 -11.98 26.27 -12.33
C ASP A 143 -12.02 24.97 -13.15
N PRO A 144 -13.02 24.76 -14.02
CA PRO A 144 -13.12 23.56 -14.84
C PRO A 144 -12.12 23.55 -16.01
N SER A 145 -11.45 24.67 -16.31
CA SER A 145 -10.43 24.77 -17.35
C SER A 145 -9.02 24.41 -16.85
N ALA A 146 -8.85 24.26 -15.54
CA ALA A 146 -7.60 23.80 -14.96
C ALA A 146 -7.20 22.44 -15.54
N THR A 147 -5.90 22.18 -15.55
CA THR A 147 -5.34 20.95 -16.12
C THR A 147 -4.30 20.33 -15.20
N VAL A 148 -4.18 19.02 -15.23
CA VAL A 148 -3.17 18.24 -14.50
C VAL A 148 -2.37 17.36 -15.45
N THR A 149 -1.17 16.93 -15.06
CA THR A 149 -0.37 15.96 -15.83
C THR A 149 -0.64 14.52 -15.39
N TYR A 150 -0.30 13.54 -16.23
CA TYR A 150 -0.37 12.13 -15.84
C TYR A 150 0.57 11.79 -14.69
N SER A 151 1.75 12.44 -14.63
CA SER A 151 2.67 12.34 -13.49
C SER A 151 2.04 12.81 -12.18
N GLN A 152 1.32 13.93 -12.20
CA GLN A 152 0.56 14.42 -11.03
C GLN A 152 -0.53 13.45 -10.59
N LEU A 153 -1.25 12.85 -11.53
CA LEU A 153 -2.27 11.84 -11.24
C LEU A 153 -1.68 10.58 -10.61
N ALA A 154 -0.55 10.09 -11.13
CA ALA A 154 0.17 8.97 -10.57
C ALA A 154 0.69 9.27 -9.15
N ASP A 155 1.22 10.47 -8.91
CA ASP A 155 1.66 10.91 -7.59
C ASP A 155 0.51 10.91 -6.58
N VAL A 156 -0.60 11.59 -6.86
CA VAL A 156 -1.72 11.69 -5.90
C VAL A 156 -2.47 10.35 -5.71
N MET A 157 -2.47 9.48 -6.73
CA MET A 157 -2.97 8.10 -6.63
C MET A 157 -2.18 7.29 -5.59
N ILE A 158 -0.86 7.47 -5.52
CA ILE A 158 0.00 6.74 -4.57
C ILE A 158 0.04 7.46 -3.22
N ARG A 159 0.38 8.75 -3.21
CA ARG A 159 0.62 9.58 -2.03
C ARG A 159 -0.61 9.76 -1.15
N PHE A 160 -1.75 10.11 -1.74
CA PHE A 160 -2.98 10.37 -0.99
C PHE A 160 -4.03 9.28 -1.13
N SER A 161 -3.78 8.30 -2.01
CA SER A 161 -4.72 7.25 -2.36
C SER A 161 -5.95 7.77 -3.09
N ASP A 162 -5.80 8.85 -3.88
CA ASP A 162 -6.87 9.40 -4.72
C ASP A 162 -7.52 8.28 -5.53
N SER A 163 -8.85 8.19 -5.46
CA SER A 163 -9.58 7.07 -6.07
C SER A 163 -10.12 7.37 -7.46
N ALA A 164 -10.06 8.62 -7.92
CA ALA A 164 -10.46 9.00 -9.27
C ALA A 164 -9.32 8.85 -10.29
N ALA A 165 -8.08 9.12 -9.86
CA ALA A 165 -6.86 8.99 -10.65
C ALA A 165 -6.63 7.59 -11.26
N PRO A 166 -6.78 6.46 -10.53
CA PRO A 166 -6.62 5.14 -11.14
C PRO A 166 -7.61 4.88 -12.28
N ASP A 167 -8.89 5.25 -12.11
CA ASP A 167 -9.91 5.02 -13.13
C ASP A 167 -9.70 5.88 -14.38
N LEU A 168 -9.21 7.11 -14.20
CA LEU A 168 -8.75 7.93 -15.32
C LEU A 168 -7.54 7.30 -16.04
N LEU A 169 -6.52 6.86 -15.31
CA LEU A 169 -5.37 6.17 -15.90
C LEU A 169 -5.79 4.90 -16.64
N ARG A 170 -6.68 4.10 -16.07
CA ARG A 170 -7.28 2.93 -16.72
C ARG A 170 -8.00 3.33 -18.00
N ASN A 171 -8.82 4.37 -17.98
CA ASN A 171 -9.53 4.85 -19.17
C ASN A 171 -8.57 5.27 -20.29
N THR A 172 -7.46 5.92 -19.96
CA THR A 172 -6.45 6.34 -20.94
C THR A 172 -5.66 5.16 -21.50
N LEU A 173 -5.22 4.24 -20.63
CA LEU A 173 -4.34 3.13 -20.99
C LEU A 173 -5.08 1.93 -21.61
N GLY A 174 -6.36 1.79 -21.29
CA GLY A 174 -7.20 0.66 -21.64
C GLY A 174 -6.98 -0.57 -20.76
N ASP A 175 -8.03 -1.38 -20.63
CA ASP A 175 -8.05 -2.59 -19.81
C ASP A 175 -6.91 -3.57 -20.11
N ASN A 176 -6.51 -3.69 -21.39
CA ASN A 176 -5.47 -4.63 -21.80
C ASN A 176 -4.12 -4.33 -21.13
N ALA A 177 -3.78 -3.06 -20.92
CA ALA A 177 -2.54 -2.68 -20.23
C ALA A 177 -2.52 -3.18 -18.78
N LEU A 178 -3.65 -3.04 -18.07
CA LEU A 178 -3.78 -3.51 -16.70
C LEU A 178 -3.86 -5.04 -16.63
N ARG A 179 -4.58 -5.70 -17.56
CA ARG A 179 -4.63 -7.17 -17.66
C ARG A 179 -3.25 -7.78 -17.87
N ALA A 180 -2.38 -7.14 -18.64
CA ALA A 180 -1.01 -7.62 -18.84
C ALA A 180 -0.23 -7.66 -17.52
N VAL A 181 -0.35 -6.62 -16.68
CA VAL A 181 0.21 -6.60 -15.32
C VAL A 181 -0.43 -7.69 -14.46
N MET A 182 -1.76 -7.79 -14.48
CA MET A 182 -2.49 -8.79 -13.70
C MET A 182 -2.02 -10.21 -14.00
N MET A 183 -1.96 -10.59 -15.28
CA MET A 183 -1.47 -11.90 -15.72
C MET A 183 -0.01 -12.15 -15.33
N ARG A 184 0.86 -11.14 -15.47
CA ARG A 184 2.29 -11.27 -15.16
C ARG A 184 2.56 -11.58 -13.68
N TYR A 185 1.73 -11.05 -12.79
CA TYR A 185 1.93 -11.15 -11.33
C TYR A 185 0.87 -12.00 -10.62
N GLY A 186 -0.01 -12.67 -11.37
CA GLY A 186 -1.00 -13.61 -10.80
C GLY A 186 -2.20 -12.95 -10.11
N PHE A 187 -2.53 -11.70 -10.45
CA PHE A 187 -3.80 -11.11 -10.03
C PHE A 187 -4.97 -11.73 -10.80
N THR A 188 -6.04 -12.04 -10.09
CA THR A 188 -7.26 -12.65 -10.66
C THR A 188 -8.44 -11.68 -10.55
N GLY A 189 -9.54 -11.98 -11.25
CA GLY A 189 -10.74 -11.15 -11.25
C GLY A 189 -10.76 -10.07 -12.35
N PRO A 190 -11.72 -9.13 -12.27
CA PRO A 190 -11.86 -8.07 -13.26
C PRO A 190 -10.73 -7.04 -13.14
N VAL A 191 -10.53 -6.26 -14.21
CA VAL A 191 -9.64 -5.09 -14.14
C VAL A 191 -10.17 -4.14 -13.07
N PRO A 192 -9.34 -3.74 -12.09
CA PRO A 192 -9.81 -2.99 -10.94
C PRO A 192 -10.33 -1.61 -11.33
N SER A 193 -11.46 -1.22 -10.73
CA SER A 193 -12.04 0.11 -10.78
C SER A 193 -12.47 0.54 -9.38
N LEU A 194 -11.98 1.68 -8.93
CA LEU A 194 -12.37 2.22 -7.63
C LEU A 194 -13.74 2.90 -7.74
N PHE A 195 -14.02 3.55 -8.87
CA PHE A 195 -15.34 4.10 -9.17
C PHE A 195 -16.43 3.03 -9.12
N ASP A 196 -16.28 1.92 -9.85
CA ASP A 196 -17.27 0.83 -9.86
C ASP A 196 -17.37 0.16 -8.49
N THR A 197 -16.24 0.00 -7.79
CA THR A 197 -16.24 -0.56 -6.42
C THR A 197 -17.02 0.32 -5.45
N TYR A 198 -16.82 1.64 -5.48
CA TYR A 198 -17.55 2.56 -4.61
C TYR A 198 -19.03 2.66 -4.97
N LEU A 199 -19.38 2.59 -6.26
CA LEU A 199 -20.78 2.50 -6.67
C LEU A 199 -21.44 1.22 -6.17
N ALA A 200 -20.72 0.09 -6.20
CA ALA A 200 -21.20 -1.17 -5.64
C ALA A 200 -21.39 -1.11 -4.12
N ILE A 201 -20.43 -0.53 -3.38
CA ILE A 201 -20.53 -0.34 -1.92
C ILE A 201 -21.70 0.58 -1.54
N ALA A 202 -21.91 1.65 -2.32
CA ALA A 202 -22.99 2.59 -2.09
C ALA A 202 -24.38 2.01 -2.43
N ASN A 203 -24.45 0.90 -3.16
CA ASN A 203 -25.69 0.26 -3.55
C ASN A 203 -26.16 -0.74 -2.48
N PRO A 204 -27.19 -0.42 -1.66
CA PRO A 204 -27.65 -1.29 -0.59
C PRO A 204 -28.31 -2.59 -1.09
N LEU A 205 -28.60 -2.70 -2.39
CA LEU A 205 -29.21 -3.86 -3.01
C LEU A 205 -28.19 -4.85 -3.57
N ARG A 206 -26.89 -4.50 -3.63
CA ARG A 206 -25.84 -5.43 -4.03
C ARG A 206 -25.34 -6.22 -2.82
N PRO A 207 -25.22 -7.56 -2.93
CA PRO A 207 -24.48 -8.34 -1.94
C PRO A 207 -23.07 -7.77 -1.78
N GLN A 208 -22.64 -7.48 -0.55
CA GLN A 208 -21.26 -7.00 -0.26
C GLN A 208 -20.16 -8.04 -0.56
N THR A 209 -20.52 -9.20 -1.11
CA THR A 209 -19.63 -10.33 -1.42
C THR A 209 -18.83 -10.13 -2.72
N ASP A 210 -18.91 -8.95 -3.31
CA ASP A 210 -18.33 -8.65 -4.61
C ASP A 210 -16.84 -8.28 -4.47
N SER A 211 -16.02 -9.28 -4.75
CA SER A 211 -14.55 -9.43 -4.69
C SER A 211 -13.72 -8.45 -5.55
N HIS A 212 -14.21 -7.22 -5.82
CA HIS A 212 -13.66 -6.39 -6.90
C HIS A 212 -12.25 -5.86 -6.66
N LEU A 213 -11.75 -5.94 -5.43
CA LEU A 213 -10.39 -5.51 -5.09
C LEU A 213 -9.67 -6.57 -4.24
N GLU A 214 -9.89 -7.85 -4.50
CA GLU A 214 -9.11 -8.91 -3.85
C GLU A 214 -7.77 -9.12 -4.55
N ALA A 215 -6.75 -9.46 -3.76
CA ALA A 215 -5.46 -9.94 -4.25
C ALA A 215 -4.88 -10.91 -3.22
N THR A 216 -3.90 -11.70 -3.64
CA THR A 216 -3.06 -12.46 -2.70
C THR A 216 -1.89 -11.56 -2.25
N PRO A 217 -1.37 -11.75 -1.03
CA PRO A 217 -0.17 -11.03 -0.62
C PRO A 217 1.04 -11.42 -1.50
N ASN A 218 1.10 -12.64 -2.05
CA ASN A 218 2.14 -13.01 -3.02
C ASN A 218 2.09 -12.16 -4.31
N ALA A 219 0.91 -11.93 -4.89
CA ALA A 219 0.78 -11.12 -6.11
C ALA A 219 1.21 -9.66 -5.87
N LEU A 220 0.74 -9.05 -4.77
CA LEU A 220 1.13 -7.69 -4.38
C LEU A 220 2.63 -7.61 -4.08
N ASN A 221 3.17 -8.55 -3.30
CA ASN A 221 4.58 -8.55 -2.92
C ASN A 221 5.50 -8.81 -4.12
N ALA A 222 5.12 -9.67 -5.06
CA ALA A 222 5.87 -9.93 -6.28
C ALA A 222 5.92 -8.69 -7.18
N LEU A 223 4.79 -7.99 -7.34
CA LEU A 223 4.75 -6.74 -8.10
C LEU A 223 5.66 -5.68 -7.45
N MET A 224 5.51 -5.44 -6.15
CA MET A 224 6.35 -4.52 -5.39
C MET A 224 7.84 -4.86 -5.50
N THR A 225 8.18 -6.14 -5.33
CA THR A 225 9.56 -6.65 -5.48
C THR A 225 10.13 -6.31 -6.85
N SER A 226 9.34 -6.45 -7.90
CA SER A 226 9.82 -6.21 -9.26
C SER A 226 10.11 -4.74 -9.57
N PHE A 227 9.40 -3.81 -8.92
CA PHE A 227 9.78 -2.39 -8.97
C PHE A 227 11.11 -2.19 -8.24
N ALA A 228 11.21 -2.77 -7.04
CA ALA A 228 12.32 -2.59 -6.12
C ALA A 228 13.66 -3.10 -6.67
N ASP A 229 13.67 -4.30 -7.27
CA ASP A 229 14.86 -4.95 -7.84
C ASP A 229 15.07 -4.68 -9.35
N GLY A 230 14.18 -3.90 -9.97
CA GLY A 230 14.26 -3.55 -11.39
C GLY A 230 13.76 -4.63 -12.35
N SER A 231 13.38 -5.83 -11.87
CA SER A 231 12.90 -6.91 -12.73
C SER A 231 11.56 -6.61 -13.41
N PHE A 232 10.83 -5.57 -13.00
CA PHE A 232 9.67 -5.05 -13.72
C PHE A 232 10.04 -4.61 -15.14
N GLY A 233 11.26 -4.14 -15.37
CA GLY A 233 11.76 -3.64 -16.65
C GLY A 233 11.93 -2.11 -16.65
N PRO A 234 11.95 -1.47 -17.83
CA PRO A 234 12.25 -0.03 -17.95
C PRO A 234 11.32 0.92 -17.17
N GLY A 235 10.11 0.49 -16.81
CA GLY A 235 9.20 1.26 -15.95
C GLY A 235 9.49 1.18 -14.44
N ALA A 236 10.42 0.34 -14.00
CA ALA A 236 10.67 0.09 -12.57
C ALA A 236 11.06 1.37 -11.81
N GLU A 237 11.99 2.15 -12.37
CA GLU A 237 12.49 3.37 -11.74
C GLU A 237 11.38 4.42 -11.54
N LEU A 238 10.53 4.61 -12.54
CA LEU A 238 9.40 5.53 -12.45
C LEU A 238 8.35 5.06 -11.43
N ALA A 239 8.07 3.75 -11.35
CA ALA A 239 7.17 3.22 -10.33
C ALA A 239 7.73 3.48 -8.92
N ARG A 240 9.02 3.22 -8.71
CA ARG A 240 9.70 3.51 -7.43
C ARG A 240 9.66 5.00 -7.08
N HIS A 241 9.90 5.89 -8.04
CA HIS A 241 9.83 7.34 -7.82
C HIS A 241 8.51 7.77 -7.17
N HIS A 242 7.38 7.21 -7.62
CA HIS A 242 6.08 7.51 -7.01
C HIS A 242 5.85 6.82 -5.66
N LEU A 243 6.42 5.63 -5.43
CA LEU A 243 6.30 4.89 -4.17
C LEU A 243 7.18 5.47 -3.05
N GLU A 244 8.38 5.91 -3.39
CA GLU A 244 9.42 6.45 -2.50
C GLU A 244 9.23 7.96 -2.24
N TYR A 245 7.99 8.44 -2.32
CA TYR A 245 7.66 9.87 -2.31
C TYR A 245 8.05 10.63 -1.03
N GLN A 246 8.39 9.90 0.04
CA GLN A 246 8.89 10.46 1.30
C GLN A 246 10.38 10.79 1.24
N GLY A 247 11.10 10.28 0.23
CA GLY A 247 12.55 10.39 0.13
C GLY A 247 13.30 9.49 1.11
N PRO A 248 14.63 9.64 1.18
CA PRO A 248 15.47 8.86 2.08
C PRO A 248 15.24 9.25 3.55
N MET A 249 15.29 8.26 4.42
CA MET A 249 15.32 8.40 5.87
C MET A 249 16.69 8.92 6.35
N PRO A 250 16.82 9.37 7.62
CA PRO A 250 18.07 9.93 8.13
C PRO A 250 19.28 8.99 8.06
N ASP A 251 19.06 7.68 8.09
CA ASP A 251 20.10 6.66 7.94
C ASP A 251 20.44 6.35 6.47
N GLY A 252 19.79 7.03 5.52
CA GLY A 252 19.96 6.87 4.07
C GLY A 252 19.13 5.73 3.47
N SER A 253 18.36 4.99 4.27
CA SER A 253 17.45 3.98 3.75
C SER A 253 16.23 4.61 3.08
N VAL A 254 15.54 3.86 2.22
CA VAL A 254 14.37 4.33 1.48
C VAL A 254 13.23 3.34 1.65
N LEU A 255 12.02 3.85 1.88
CA LEU A 255 10.78 3.08 2.01
C LEU A 255 9.82 3.50 0.90
N GLY A 256 9.53 2.58 -0.01
CA GLY A 256 8.47 2.70 -1.00
C GLY A 256 7.24 1.94 -0.52
N PHE A 257 6.05 2.52 -0.60
CA PHE A 257 4.87 1.85 -0.07
C PHE A 257 3.54 2.20 -0.72
N LYS A 258 2.59 1.27 -0.59
CA LYS A 258 1.17 1.54 -0.83
C LYS A 258 0.28 0.72 0.12
N GLY A 259 -0.38 1.45 1.02
CA GLY A 259 -1.41 0.89 1.87
C GLY A 259 -2.83 0.94 1.28
N GLY A 260 -3.76 0.32 1.98
CA GLY A 260 -5.18 0.33 1.69
C GLY A 260 -6.00 0.15 2.95
N SER A 261 -7.10 0.88 3.06
CA SER A 261 -8.04 0.72 4.15
C SER A 261 -9.49 0.78 3.64
N LEU A 262 -10.30 -0.13 4.16
CA LEU A 262 -11.75 -0.14 4.07
C LEU A 262 -12.29 -0.43 5.49
N PRO A 263 -13.60 -0.27 5.75
CA PRO A 263 -14.17 -0.70 7.02
C PRO A 263 -13.79 -2.15 7.36
N GLY A 264 -13.02 -2.32 8.44
CA GLY A 264 -12.54 -3.61 8.92
C GLY A 264 -11.40 -4.24 8.13
N VAL A 265 -10.79 -3.55 7.17
CA VAL A 265 -9.66 -4.03 6.36
C VAL A 265 -8.49 -3.07 6.48
N ILE A 266 -7.30 -3.64 6.67
CA ILE A 266 -6.01 -2.95 6.59
C ILE A 266 -5.10 -3.76 5.66
N THR A 267 -4.50 -3.09 4.68
CA THR A 267 -3.52 -3.68 3.76
C THR A 267 -2.31 -2.77 3.71
N GLU A 268 -1.11 -3.33 3.73
CA GLU A 268 0.14 -2.59 3.57
C GLU A 268 1.11 -3.38 2.70
N VAL A 269 1.78 -2.69 1.77
CA VAL A 269 2.75 -3.28 0.83
C VAL A 269 3.99 -2.38 0.78
N PHE A 270 5.15 -2.91 1.15
CA PHE A 270 6.41 -2.20 1.30
C PHE A 270 7.50 -2.76 0.39
N GLU A 271 8.32 -1.88 -0.19
CA GLU A 271 9.74 -2.12 -0.46
C GLU A 271 10.59 -1.31 0.52
N TYR A 272 11.73 -1.87 0.93
CA TYR A 272 12.68 -1.20 1.81
C TYR A 272 14.09 -1.43 1.30
N ARG A 273 14.85 -0.36 1.09
CA ARG A 273 16.23 -0.43 0.63
C ARG A 273 17.17 0.25 1.61
N THR A 274 18.22 -0.46 2.01
CA THR A 274 19.29 0.11 2.83
C THR A 274 20.26 0.93 1.96
N PRO A 275 21.09 1.81 2.57
CA PRO A 275 22.10 2.57 1.82
C PRO A 275 23.11 1.71 1.06
N ASP A 276 23.43 0.52 1.58
CA ASP A 276 24.32 -0.47 0.95
C ASP A 276 23.60 -1.35 -0.10
N GLY A 277 22.32 -1.07 -0.38
CA GLY A 277 21.57 -1.68 -1.48
C GLY A 277 20.89 -3.01 -1.15
N LYS A 278 20.90 -3.46 0.12
CA LYS A 278 20.06 -4.60 0.52
C LYS A 278 18.59 -4.23 0.36
N LEU A 279 17.80 -5.20 -0.10
CA LEU A 279 16.39 -5.03 -0.40
C LEU A 279 15.54 -5.99 0.41
N GLY A 280 14.55 -5.44 1.10
CA GLY A 280 13.48 -6.19 1.75
C GLY A 280 12.12 -5.77 1.21
N THR A 281 11.14 -6.66 1.27
CA THR A 281 9.77 -6.37 0.80
C THR A 281 8.77 -7.08 1.71
N GLY A 282 7.59 -6.50 1.89
CA GLY A 282 6.56 -7.13 2.70
C GLY A 282 5.16 -6.73 2.28
N THR A 283 4.21 -7.66 2.43
CA THR A 283 2.78 -7.41 2.31
C THR A 283 2.07 -7.99 3.51
N LEU A 284 1.33 -7.14 4.23
CA LEU A 284 0.43 -7.53 5.32
C LEU A 284 -1.01 -7.18 4.93
N MET A 285 -1.91 -8.15 5.04
CA MET A 285 -3.34 -7.97 4.78
C MET A 285 -4.11 -8.48 6.01
N VAL A 286 -4.99 -7.66 6.57
CA VAL A 286 -5.79 -7.99 7.75
C VAL A 286 -7.24 -7.62 7.48
N ARG A 287 -8.17 -8.52 7.80
CA ARG A 287 -9.62 -8.29 7.70
C ARG A 287 -10.30 -8.53 9.05
N GLY A 288 -11.51 -8.02 9.21
CA GLY A 288 -12.26 -8.14 10.46
C GLY A 288 -11.67 -7.31 11.62
N VAL A 289 -10.86 -6.29 11.31
CA VAL A 289 -10.32 -5.38 12.33
C VAL A 289 -11.45 -4.54 12.90
N SER A 290 -11.62 -4.53 14.22
CA SER A 290 -12.71 -3.74 14.81
C SER A 290 -12.47 -2.25 14.60
N ARG A 291 -13.54 -1.44 14.53
CA ARG A 291 -13.40 0.02 14.42
C ARG A 291 -12.55 0.60 15.57
N ARG A 292 -12.70 0.07 16.78
CA ARG A 292 -11.92 0.45 17.96
C ARG A 292 -10.44 0.19 17.73
N ASP A 293 -10.10 -0.96 17.17
CA ASP A 293 -8.70 -1.34 16.90
C ASP A 293 -8.11 -0.49 15.77
N VAL A 294 -8.87 -0.23 14.70
CA VAL A 294 -8.45 0.71 13.63
C VAL A 294 -8.14 2.10 14.22
N GLU A 295 -8.99 2.60 15.13
CA GLU A 295 -8.79 3.90 15.78
C GLU A 295 -7.58 3.92 16.73
N ALA A 296 -7.30 2.79 17.40
CA ALA A 296 -6.21 2.62 18.36
C ALA A 296 -4.86 2.34 17.69
N ASP A 297 -4.83 1.73 16.50
CA ASP A 297 -3.62 1.25 15.84
C ASP A 297 -2.60 2.36 15.55
N LYS A 298 -3.06 3.55 15.12
CA LYS A 298 -2.19 4.71 14.80
C LYS A 298 -0.98 4.33 13.93
N PHE A 299 -1.19 3.50 12.90
CA PHE A 299 -0.16 3.00 11.99
C PHE A 299 0.88 2.07 12.64
N THR A 300 0.55 1.41 13.75
CA THR A 300 1.47 0.44 14.38
C THR A 300 1.63 -0.80 13.50
N HIS A 301 0.60 -1.20 12.74
CA HIS A 301 0.72 -2.25 11.73
C HIS A 301 1.81 -1.97 10.68
N GLN A 302 2.05 -0.70 10.31
CA GLN A 302 3.15 -0.33 9.41
C GLN A 302 4.51 -0.54 10.08
N LYS A 303 4.63 -0.19 11.37
CA LYS A 303 5.84 -0.45 12.16
C LYS A 303 6.11 -1.95 12.29
N LEU A 304 5.06 -2.76 12.47
CA LEU A 304 5.16 -4.22 12.46
C LEU A 304 5.71 -4.72 11.13
N LEU A 305 5.15 -4.29 10.00
CA LEU A 305 5.60 -4.75 8.68
C LEU A 305 7.04 -4.32 8.38
N LEU A 306 7.40 -3.08 8.72
CA LEU A 306 8.78 -2.62 8.59
C LEU A 306 9.73 -3.44 9.47
N ALA A 307 9.37 -3.68 10.74
CA ALA A 307 10.17 -4.51 11.64
C ALA A 307 10.24 -5.97 11.18
N ALA A 308 9.20 -6.52 10.56
CA ALA A 308 9.24 -7.85 9.96
C ALA A 308 10.28 -7.94 8.82
N ILE A 309 10.56 -6.82 8.15
CA ILE A 309 11.59 -6.73 7.10
C ILE A 309 12.98 -6.53 7.71
N THR A 310 13.12 -5.68 8.74
CA THR A 310 14.42 -5.15 9.20
C THR A 310 14.94 -5.77 10.50
N ASP A 311 14.08 -6.38 11.30
CA ASP A 311 14.41 -6.96 12.61
C ASP A 311 14.25 -8.49 12.59
N ARG A 312 15.37 -9.19 12.81
CA ARG A 312 15.43 -10.66 12.79
C ARG A 312 14.54 -11.30 13.85
N ASP A 313 14.44 -10.70 15.03
CA ASP A 313 13.69 -11.27 16.16
C ASP A 313 12.19 -11.11 15.92
N ILE A 314 11.76 -9.97 15.39
CA ILE A 314 10.37 -9.76 14.94
C ILE A 314 10.03 -10.72 13.79
N GLY A 315 10.92 -10.86 12.81
CA GLY A 315 10.74 -11.82 11.72
C GLY A 315 10.63 -13.26 12.21
N HIS A 316 11.45 -13.66 13.19
CA HIS A 316 11.37 -14.98 13.83
C HIS A 316 10.05 -15.17 14.58
N ALA A 317 9.61 -14.19 15.37
CA ALA A 317 8.35 -14.25 16.09
C ALA A 317 7.14 -14.41 15.16
N LEU A 318 7.14 -13.75 14.00
CA LEU A 318 6.09 -13.92 12.98
C LEU A 318 6.14 -15.30 12.32
N ARG A 319 7.33 -15.86 12.03
CA ARG A 319 7.45 -17.25 11.53
C ARG A 319 6.94 -18.28 12.55
N CYS A 320 7.10 -18.01 13.83
CA CYS A 320 6.55 -18.84 14.90
C CYS A 320 5.02 -18.83 14.98
N LEU A 321 4.36 -17.93 14.25
CA LEU A 321 2.92 -18.01 14.08
C LEU A 321 2.57 -19.20 13.16
N GLY A 322 3.39 -19.59 12.19
CA GLY A 322 3.08 -20.67 11.25
C GLY A 322 2.53 -20.15 9.94
#